data_AF-A0A3B1DZ89-F1
#
_entry.id   AF-A0A3B1DZ89-F1
#
_cell.length_a   1.000
_cell.length_b   1.000
_cell.length_c   1.000
_cell.angle_alpha   90.00
_cell.angle_beta   90.00
_cell.angle_gamma   90.00
#
_symmetry.space_group_name_H-M   'P 1'
#
loop_
_entity.id
_entity.type
_entity.pdbx_description
1 polymer ?
#
loop_
_entity_poly.entity_id
_entity_poly.type
_entity_poly.pdbx_seq_one_letter_code
_entity_poly.pdbx_strand_id
1 'polypeptide(L)'
;MHPDFKEVIPLMPELIIKQDGQDKNDCERNAAKRLFEKMKKDHPKLKLIITEDGLSPNAPHIKNILEYGWHYILGVKEGDHKFLFNHVADSQKKGN
;
A
#
# COMPACT_ATOMS: atom_id res chain seq x y z
N MET A 1 11.20 -15.10 6.46
CA MET A 1 11.66 -15.30 7.85
C MET A 1 13.17 -15.35 7.83
N HIS A 2 13.85 -14.38 8.47
CA HIS A 2 15.32 -14.34 8.48
C HIS A 2 15.83 -15.20 9.66
N PRO A 3 16.78 -16.13 9.47
CA PRO A 3 17.23 -17.06 10.52
C PRO A 3 17.75 -16.34 11.78
N ASP A 4 18.36 -15.17 11.60
CA ASP A 4 18.97 -14.40 12.69
C ASP A 4 18.02 -13.45 13.42
N PHE A 5 16.79 -13.27 12.92
CA PHE A 5 15.78 -12.42 13.57
C PHE A 5 14.66 -13.29 14.11
N LYS A 6 14.65 -13.46 15.44
CA LYS A 6 13.65 -14.27 16.16
C LYS A 6 12.47 -13.44 16.66
N GLU A 7 12.53 -12.12 16.53
CA GLU A 7 11.41 -11.25 16.94
C GLU A 7 10.15 -11.54 16.11
N VAL A 8 9.07 -11.80 16.84
CA VAL A 8 7.72 -11.76 16.29
C VAL A 8 7.21 -10.33 16.47
N ILE A 9 6.75 -9.71 15.37
CA ILE A 9 6.08 -8.41 15.42
C ILE A 9 4.57 -8.69 15.34
N PRO A 10 3.85 -8.71 16.47
CA PRO A 10 2.41 -8.90 16.45
C PRO A 10 1.76 -7.65 15.85
N LEU A 11 1.28 -7.76 14.62
CA LEU A 11 0.53 -6.70 13.96
C LEU A 11 -0.95 -6.88 14.25
N MET A 12 -1.58 -5.89 14.86
CA MET A 12 -3.04 -5.89 15.02
C MET A 12 -3.68 -5.61 13.65
N PRO A 13 -4.59 -6.48 13.16
CA PRO A 13 -5.27 -6.23 11.90
C PRO A 13 -6.20 -5.01 12.03
N GLU A 14 -6.19 -4.14 11.01
CA GLU A 14 -7.18 -3.07 10.90
C GLU A 14 -8.39 -3.59 10.12
N LEU A 15 -9.56 -3.57 10.75
CA LEU A 15 -10.79 -4.04 10.11
C LEU A 15 -11.36 -2.99 9.16
N ILE A 16 -11.83 -3.44 8.00
CA ILE A 16 -12.62 -2.63 7.08
C ILE A 16 -14.06 -2.65 7.60
N ILE A 17 -14.40 -1.67 8.44
CA ILE A 17 -15.74 -1.52 9.02
C ILE A 17 -16.33 -0.17 8.63
N LYS A 18 -17.64 -0.17 8.39
CA LYS A 18 -18.43 1.04 8.23
C LYS A 18 -18.22 1.93 9.46
N GLN A 19 -17.74 3.15 9.23
CA GLN A 19 -17.56 4.13 10.30
C GLN A 19 -18.91 4.76 10.64
N ASP A 20 -19.05 5.19 11.88
CA ASP A 20 -20.27 5.85 12.35
C ASP A 20 -20.55 7.12 11.52
N GLY A 21 -21.79 7.31 11.11
CA GLY A 21 -22.21 8.43 10.24
C GLY A 21 -21.80 8.35 8.76
N GLN A 22 -21.25 7.24 8.26
CA GLN A 22 -21.07 7.01 6.82
C GLN A 22 -22.22 6.18 6.25
N ASP A 23 -22.64 6.42 5.01
CA ASP A 23 -23.69 5.59 4.37
C ASP A 23 -23.12 4.36 3.64
N LYS A 24 -21.84 4.40 3.26
CA LYS A 24 -21.15 3.34 2.53
C LYS A 24 -20.14 2.62 3.43
N ASN A 25 -19.87 1.36 3.11
CA ASN A 25 -18.78 0.62 3.71
C ASN A 25 -17.45 1.36 3.48
N ASP A 26 -16.58 1.28 4.47
CA ASP A 26 -15.25 1.85 4.38
C ASP A 26 -14.45 1.17 3.27
N CYS A 27 -13.53 1.89 2.63
CA CYS A 27 -12.67 1.31 1.60
C CYS A 27 -11.31 0.91 2.18
N GLU A 28 -10.66 -0.03 1.51
CA GLU A 28 -9.34 -0.57 1.83
C GLU A 28 -8.33 0.56 2.09
N ARG A 29 -8.43 1.65 1.32
CA ARG A 29 -7.55 2.83 1.43
C ARG A 29 -7.72 3.59 2.75
N ASN A 30 -8.94 3.73 3.24
CA ASN A 30 -9.19 4.43 4.48
C ASN A 30 -8.76 3.57 5.69
N ALA A 31 -9.00 2.26 5.63
CA ALA A 31 -8.45 1.33 6.61
C ALA A 31 -6.92 1.37 6.60
N ALA A 32 -6.28 1.35 5.42
CA ALA A 32 -4.83 1.45 5.29
C ALA A 32 -4.28 2.74 5.90
N LYS A 33 -4.94 3.90 5.70
CA LYS A 33 -4.55 5.16 6.35
C LYS A 33 -4.51 5.06 7.88
N ARG A 34 -5.58 4.53 8.49
CA ARG A 34 -5.64 4.35 9.95
C ARG A 34 -4.58 3.37 10.44
N LEU A 35 -4.36 2.29 9.69
CA LEU A 35 -3.32 1.31 10.00
C LEU A 35 -1.93 1.95 9.95
N PHE A 36 -1.61 2.74 8.93
CA PHE A 36 -0.30 3.37 8.77
C PHE A 36 0.01 4.35 9.91
N GLU A 37 -0.99 5.14 10.31
CA GLU A 37 -0.85 6.06 11.43
C GLU A 37 -0.55 5.33 12.74
N LYS A 38 -1.32 4.27 13.06
CA LYS A 38 -1.08 3.43 14.25
C LYS A 38 0.29 2.75 14.19
N MET A 39 0.64 2.18 13.04
CA MET A 39 1.93 1.51 12.84
C MET A 39 3.12 2.45 13.03
N LYS A 40 3.05 3.68 12.53
CA LYS A 40 4.13 4.64 12.72
C LYS A 40 4.24 5.10 14.17
N LYS A 41 3.10 5.26 14.86
CA LYS A 41 3.06 5.61 16.28
C LYS A 41 3.65 4.50 17.16
N ASP A 42 3.24 3.26 16.94
CA ASP A 42 3.63 2.12 17.77
C ASP A 42 5.06 1.64 17.44
N HIS A 43 5.48 1.79 16.18
CA HIS A 43 6.76 1.31 15.67
C HIS A 43 7.49 2.36 14.80
N PRO A 44 7.91 3.52 15.36
CA PRO A 44 8.42 4.65 14.58
C PRO A 44 9.68 4.35 13.76
N LYS A 45 10.51 3.40 14.20
CA LYS A 45 11.76 2.98 13.56
C LYS A 45 11.60 1.80 12.62
N LEU A 46 10.42 1.16 12.58
CA LEU A 46 10.21 -0.03 11.77
C LEU A 46 10.15 0.36 10.28
N LYS A 47 11.00 -0.30 9.49
CA LYS A 47 11.03 -0.15 8.04
C LYS A 47 10.10 -1.20 7.42
N LEU A 48 9.15 -0.74 6.61
CA LEU A 48 8.13 -1.59 5.99
C LEU A 48 8.19 -1.49 4.46
N ILE A 49 7.80 -2.59 3.81
CA ILE A 49 7.43 -2.63 2.40
C ILE A 49 5.95 -3.01 2.37
N ILE A 50 5.12 -2.12 1.85
CA ILE A 50 3.68 -2.32 1.75
C ILE A 50 3.36 -3.10 0.46
N THR A 51 2.66 -4.21 0.57
CA THR A 51 2.25 -5.05 -0.57
C THR A 51 0.73 -5.07 -0.67
N GLU A 52 0.19 -4.61 -1.80
CA GLU A 52 -1.26 -4.54 -2.03
C GLU A 52 -1.61 -4.90 -3.49
N ASP A 53 -2.86 -5.27 -3.73
CA ASP A 53 -3.36 -5.65 -5.05
C ASP A 53 -3.90 -4.45 -5.86
N GLY A 54 -4.37 -4.73 -7.07
CA GLY A 54 -4.60 -3.76 -8.15
C GLY A 54 -5.57 -2.61 -7.90
N LEU A 55 -6.31 -2.58 -6.78
CA LEU A 55 -7.24 -1.50 -6.48
C LEU A 55 -6.56 -0.28 -5.83
N SER A 56 -5.36 -0.48 -5.29
CA SER A 56 -4.59 0.50 -4.52
C SER A 56 -3.56 1.40 -5.24
N PRO A 57 -3.11 1.19 -6.51
CA PRO A 57 -2.00 1.96 -7.10
C PRO A 57 -2.39 3.38 -7.58
N ASN A 58 -3.04 4.16 -6.73
CA ASN A 58 -3.31 5.58 -7.02
C ASN A 58 -2.24 6.48 -6.38
N ALA A 59 -1.95 7.61 -7.04
CA ALA A 59 -0.91 8.54 -6.61
C ALA A 59 -1.08 9.06 -5.16
N PRO A 60 -2.30 9.39 -4.68
CA PRO A 60 -2.48 9.80 -3.28
C PRO A 60 -2.08 8.71 -2.27
N HIS A 61 -2.39 7.45 -2.55
CA HIS A 61 -2.04 6.34 -1.67
C HIS A 61 -0.53 6.10 -1.63
N ILE A 62 0.10 6.10 -2.80
CA ILE A 62 1.57 5.99 -2.92
C ILE A 62 2.27 7.10 -2.14
N LYS A 63 1.79 8.36 -2.29
CA LYS A 63 2.36 9.49 -1.56
C LYS A 63 2.26 9.29 -0.05
N ASN A 64 1.13 8.81 0.43
CA ASN A 64 0.90 8.54 1.84
C ASN A 64 1.90 7.50 2.40
N ILE A 65 2.17 6.41 1.66
CA ILE A 65 3.18 5.41 2.07
C ILE A 65 4.58 6.05 2.18
N LEU A 66 4.94 6.88 1.19
CA LEU A 66 6.24 7.55 1.17
C LEU A 66 6.40 8.60 2.29
N GLU A 67 5.32 9.28 2.68
CA GLU A 67 5.32 10.23 3.80
C GLU A 67 5.68 9.56 5.14
N TYR A 68 5.36 8.27 5.32
CA TYR A 68 5.78 7.49 6.49
C TYR A 68 7.22 6.93 6.40
N GLY A 69 7.91 7.16 5.28
CA GLY A 69 9.27 6.69 5.02
C GLY A 69 9.35 5.20 4.66
N TRP A 70 8.28 4.64 4.10
CA TRP A 70 8.18 3.24 3.71
C TRP A 70 8.20 3.07 2.20
N HIS A 71 8.46 1.83 1.76
CA HIS A 71 8.45 1.45 0.35
C HIS A 71 7.21 0.61 0.02
N TYR A 72 6.97 0.34 -1.26
CA TYR A 72 5.79 -0.41 -1.70
C TYR A 72 6.07 -1.32 -2.91
N ILE A 73 5.26 -2.37 -3.02
CA ILE A 73 5.11 -3.22 -4.21
C ILE A 73 3.60 -3.35 -4.43
N LEU A 74 3.09 -2.61 -5.42
CA LEU A 74 1.65 -2.57 -5.72
C LEU A 74 1.41 -3.29 -7.05
N GLY A 75 0.51 -4.28 -7.04
CA GLY A 75 0.08 -4.92 -8.28
C GLY A 75 -0.69 -3.92 -9.14
N VAL A 76 -0.51 -3.94 -10.47
CA VAL A 76 -1.25 -3.09 -11.39
C VAL A 76 -1.98 -3.95 -12.43
N LYS A 77 -3.17 -3.52 -12.85
CA LYS A 77 -3.91 -4.14 -13.95
C LYS A 77 -3.98 -3.19 -15.14
N GLU A 78 -3.98 -3.75 -16.35
CA GLU A 78 -4.03 -2.97 -17.59
C GLU A 78 -5.28 -2.08 -17.68
N GLY A 79 -6.42 -2.58 -17.19
CA GLY A 79 -7.69 -1.84 -17.16
C GLY A 79 -7.63 -0.53 -16.38
N ASP A 80 -6.84 -0.50 -15.29
CA ASP A 80 -6.80 0.63 -14.34
C ASP A 80 -5.69 1.63 -14.68
N HIS A 81 -4.66 1.19 -15.40
CA HIS A 81 -3.43 1.96 -15.65
C HIS A 81 -2.99 1.97 -17.12
N LYS A 82 -3.92 2.22 -18.04
CA LYS A 82 -3.65 2.25 -19.50
C LYS A 82 -2.42 3.05 -19.89
N PHE A 83 -2.21 4.22 -19.27
CA PHE A 83 -1.03 5.05 -19.55
C PHE A 83 0.28 4.36 -19.16
N LEU A 84 0.32 3.72 -17.99
CA LEU A 84 1.50 2.99 -17.52
C LEU A 84 1.83 1.84 -18.47
N PHE A 85 0.82 1.04 -18.84
CA PHE A 85 1.01 -0.09 -19.74
C PHE A 85 1.40 0.34 -21.15
N ASN A 86 0.81 1.41 -21.68
CA ASN A 86 1.23 1.98 -22.96
C ASN A 86 2.71 2.44 -22.91
N HIS A 87 3.11 3.11 -21.83
CA HIS A 87 4.49 3.56 -21.67
C HIS A 87 5.49 2.39 -21.58
N VAL A 88 5.13 1.31 -20.86
CA VAL A 88 5.94 0.09 -20.79
C VAL A 88 6.03 -0.57 -22.17
N ALA A 89 4.92 -0.72 -22.88
CA ALA A 89 4.89 -1.30 -24.23
C ALA A 89 5.72 -0.49 -25.23
N ASP A 90 5.65 0.85 -25.16
CA ASP A 90 6.45 1.74 -26.00
C ASP A 90 7.94 1.65 -25.68
N SER A 91 8.30 1.47 -24.40
CA SER A 91 9.69 1.31 -23.97
C SER A 91 10.27 -0.04 -24.44
N GLN A 92 9.49 -1.12 -24.35
CA GLN A 92 9.88 -2.44 -24.86
C GLN A 92 10.10 -2.44 -26.38
N LYS A 93 9.26 -1.72 -27.14
CA LYS A 93 9.46 -1.55 -28.60
C LYS A 93 10.72 -0.76 -28.95
N LYS A 94 11.18 0.11 -28.05
CA LYS A 94 12.38 0.93 -28.22
C LYS A 94 13.66 0.22 -27.79
N GLY A 95 13.58 -1.02 -27.28
CA GLY A 95 14.74 -1.87 -27.03
C GLY A 95 15.62 -1.46 -25.84
N ASN A 96 15.02 -0.84 -24.81
CA ASN A 96 15.67 -0.64 -23.51
C ASN A 96 15.20 -1.67 -22.48
#